data_AF-A0A5E3WVZ9-F1
#
_entry.id   AF-A0A5E3WVZ9-F1
#
_cell.length_a   1.000
_cell.length_b   1.000
_cell.length_c   1.000
_cell.angle_alpha   90.00
_cell.angle_beta   90.00
_cell.angle_gamma   90.00
#
_symmetry.space_group_name_H-M   'P 1'
#
loop_
_entity.id
_entity.type
_entity.pdbx_description
1 polymer ?
#
loop_
_entity_poly.entity_id
_entity_poly.type
_entity_poly.pdbx_seq_one_letter_code
_entity_poly.pdbx_strand_id
1 'polypeptide(L)'
;MSGIVPTGLIHALVAEKHADGIINYLLTLEEMCRRVDAVAVHYNHGTPAQPGLYRGFVESCYGGEENQVAPNIPGIPNAITFQAIRDPSPFAHTHLSDNGRQYYIIDVAADDISLIVPLGRYVPYQRHAPGRSAIVLGSIEPVPYWIVGQHGLGVPISGGEVYALQHGERQFTNGPGGRWPGYASWQAQIRMRHDGRQPGDSFTFRRLVNQVRGKVRKFITEHARIQSTNLHWAVGITPGRITADDLTLLAIVSVSQGAVMPILKLRDDFVFSTMSTQSVGVSSPSMSYNALGSLGSPVSSSSLSIDFFDYDSTYNLEDVDHQLNGQSAYSGYY
;
A
#
# COMPACT_ATOMS: atom_id res chain seq x y z
N MET A 1 -14.88 23.78 8.92
CA MET A 1 -14.96 22.82 10.03
C MET A 1 -15.28 21.46 9.43
N SER A 2 -14.28 20.61 9.22
CA SER A 2 -14.49 19.24 8.74
C SER A 2 -14.97 18.41 9.92
N GLY A 3 -16.29 18.21 10.02
CA GLY A 3 -16.86 17.28 10.99
C GLY A 3 -16.27 15.89 10.73
N ILE A 4 -15.71 15.27 11.76
CA ILE A 4 -15.24 13.88 11.67
C ILE A 4 -16.48 13.04 11.38
N VAL A 5 -16.59 12.55 10.15
CA VAL A 5 -17.63 11.60 9.78
C VAL A 5 -17.40 10.35 10.63
N PRO A 6 -18.41 9.83 11.35
CA PRO A 6 -18.25 8.61 12.11
C PRO A 6 -17.89 7.48 11.13
N THR A 7 -16.65 7.01 11.17
CA THR A 7 -16.17 5.85 10.39
C THR A 7 -17.04 4.61 10.59
N GLY A 8 -17.80 4.55 11.68
CA GLY A 8 -18.78 3.49 11.96
C GLY A 8 -19.92 3.35 10.95
N LEU A 9 -20.21 4.37 10.11
CA LEU A 9 -21.35 4.31 9.18
C LEU A 9 -21.22 3.25 8.09
N ILE A 10 -20.01 3.07 7.57
CA ILE A 10 -19.69 2.11 6.50
C ILE A 10 -18.85 0.93 7.00
N HIS A 11 -18.50 0.89 8.29
CA HIS A 11 -17.57 -0.07 8.86
C HIS A 11 -17.97 -1.53 8.58
N ALA A 12 -19.23 -1.90 8.85
CA ALA A 12 -19.70 -3.26 8.62
C ALA A 12 -19.65 -3.65 7.13
N LEU A 13 -20.03 -2.72 6.24
CA LEU A 13 -19.97 -2.93 4.80
C LEU A 13 -18.53 -3.12 4.31
N VAL A 14 -17.61 -2.25 4.74
CA VAL A 14 -16.19 -2.34 4.37
C VAL A 14 -15.57 -3.62 4.92
N ALA A 15 -15.90 -4.01 6.16
CA ALA A 15 -15.41 -5.25 6.76
C ALA A 15 -15.83 -6.48 5.95
N GLU A 16 -17.08 -6.52 5.50
CA GLU A 16 -17.60 -7.61 4.66
C GLU A 16 -16.91 -7.62 3.29
N LYS A 17 -16.90 -6.49 2.59
CA LYS A 17 -16.37 -6.42 1.21
C LYS A 17 -14.87 -6.65 1.11
N HIS A 18 -14.13 -6.38 2.19
CA HIS A 18 -12.66 -6.44 2.22
C HIS A 18 -12.11 -7.51 3.17
N ALA A 19 -12.92 -8.48 3.58
CA ALA A 19 -12.51 -9.53 4.53
C ALA A 19 -11.21 -10.23 4.10
N ASP A 20 -11.08 -10.53 2.81
CA ASP A 20 -9.93 -11.22 2.21
C ASP A 20 -9.01 -10.27 1.42
N GLY A 21 -9.20 -8.96 1.60
CA GLY A 21 -8.49 -7.91 0.87
C GLY A 21 -7.04 -7.74 1.32
N ILE A 22 -6.12 -7.62 0.36
CA ILE A 22 -4.69 -7.39 0.59
C ILE A 22 -4.45 -6.09 1.37
N ILE A 23 -5.13 -5.01 0.99
CA ILE A 23 -4.94 -3.70 1.63
C ILE A 23 -5.53 -3.72 3.04
N ASN A 24 -6.69 -4.36 3.24
CA ASN A 24 -7.25 -4.56 4.58
C ASN A 24 -6.29 -5.32 5.51
N TYR A 25 -5.71 -6.43 5.03
CA TYR A 25 -4.71 -7.20 5.77
C TYR A 25 -3.49 -6.36 6.17
N LEU A 26 -2.97 -5.53 5.26
CA LEU A 26 -1.76 -4.75 5.49
C LEU A 26 -1.99 -3.48 6.32
N LEU A 27 -3.12 -2.81 6.10
CA LEU A 27 -3.35 -1.46 6.59
C LEU A 27 -4.43 -1.34 7.65
N THR A 28 -5.13 -2.43 7.99
CA THR A 28 -6.28 -2.51 8.91
C THR A 28 -7.59 -1.95 8.36
N LEU A 29 -8.69 -2.39 8.98
CA LEU A 29 -10.04 -2.02 8.59
C LEU A 29 -10.31 -0.52 8.74
N GLU A 30 -9.70 0.15 9.72
CA GLU A 30 -9.88 1.59 9.92
C GLU A 30 -9.32 2.40 8.76
N GLU A 31 -8.16 2.02 8.24
CA GLU A 31 -7.56 2.66 7.06
C GLU A 31 -8.35 2.35 5.79
N MET A 32 -8.92 1.14 5.68
CA MET A 32 -9.83 0.81 4.59
C MET A 32 -11.10 1.66 4.61
N CYS A 33 -11.73 1.81 5.77
CA CYS A 33 -12.90 2.67 5.92
C CYS A 33 -12.56 4.11 5.50
N ARG A 34 -11.40 4.63 5.92
CA ARG A 34 -10.94 5.97 5.53
C ARG A 34 -10.77 6.10 4.02
N ARG A 35 -10.16 5.12 3.35
CA ARG A 35 -9.95 5.13 1.89
C ARG A 35 -11.27 5.09 1.13
N VAL A 36 -12.18 4.20 1.53
CA VAL A 36 -13.51 4.09 0.92
C VAL A 36 -14.29 5.40 1.09
N ASP A 37 -14.28 5.97 2.30
CA ASP A 37 -14.92 7.27 2.57
C ASP A 37 -14.31 8.38 1.70
N ALA A 38 -12.98 8.46 1.63
CA ALA A 38 -12.29 9.43 0.79
C ALA A 38 -12.62 9.26 -0.70
N VAL A 39 -12.71 8.04 -1.22
CA VAL A 39 -13.11 7.82 -2.62
C VAL A 39 -14.57 8.22 -2.85
N ALA A 40 -15.47 7.80 -1.96
CA ALA A 40 -16.88 8.14 -2.04
C ALA A 40 -17.10 9.66 -2.03
N VAL A 41 -16.45 10.39 -1.12
CA VAL A 41 -16.61 11.84 -0.96
C VAL A 41 -15.84 12.62 -2.02
N HIS A 42 -14.56 12.33 -2.26
CA HIS A 42 -13.71 13.16 -3.11
C HIS A 42 -13.87 12.86 -4.60
N TYR A 43 -14.02 11.58 -4.97
CA TYR A 43 -14.15 11.21 -6.38
C TYR A 43 -15.60 11.09 -6.82
N ASN A 44 -16.49 10.58 -5.97
CA ASN A 44 -17.90 10.39 -6.34
C ASN A 44 -18.86 11.44 -5.74
N HIS A 45 -18.37 12.43 -4.98
CA HIS A 45 -19.17 13.50 -4.36
C HIS A 45 -20.30 13.01 -3.44
N GLY A 46 -20.09 11.88 -2.76
CA GLY A 46 -20.96 11.39 -1.70
C GLY A 46 -21.11 12.42 -0.57
N THR A 47 -22.30 12.49 0.03
CA THR A 47 -22.61 13.45 1.10
C THR A 47 -22.78 12.74 2.44
N PRO A 48 -21.78 12.78 3.35
CA PRO A 48 -21.84 12.07 4.62
C PRO A 48 -22.80 12.70 5.64
N ALA A 49 -23.34 13.89 5.35
CA ALA A 49 -24.29 14.59 6.24
C ALA A 49 -25.62 13.85 6.44
N GLN A 50 -25.92 12.85 5.61
CA GLN A 50 -27.13 12.02 5.71
C GLN A 50 -26.74 10.54 5.80
N PRO A 51 -26.49 10.00 7.01
CA PRO A 51 -25.87 8.69 7.20
C PRO A 51 -26.51 7.52 6.46
N GLY A 52 -27.86 7.44 6.47
CA GLY A 52 -28.59 6.37 5.80
C GLY A 52 -28.44 6.43 4.27
N LEU A 53 -28.60 7.62 3.68
CA LEU A 53 -28.40 7.80 2.24
C LEU A 53 -26.93 7.62 1.84
N TYR A 54 -26.00 8.05 2.69
CA TYR A 54 -24.58 7.91 2.45
C TYR A 54 -24.15 6.44 2.43
N ARG A 55 -24.61 5.63 3.40
CA ARG A 55 -24.33 4.20 3.40
C ARG A 55 -24.89 3.51 2.15
N GLY A 56 -26.15 3.76 1.80
CA GLY A 56 -26.76 3.20 0.58
C GLY A 56 -26.04 3.66 -0.69
N PHE A 57 -25.53 4.88 -0.72
CA PHE A 57 -24.68 5.38 -1.80
C PHE A 57 -23.35 4.61 -1.91
N VAL A 58 -22.62 4.43 -0.80
CA VAL A 58 -21.36 3.66 -0.77
C VAL A 58 -21.62 2.22 -1.21
N GLU A 59 -22.70 1.61 -0.74
CA GLU A 59 -23.13 0.26 -1.14
C GLU A 59 -23.44 0.18 -2.64
N SER A 60 -24.12 1.18 -3.20
CA SER A 60 -24.36 1.25 -4.65
C SER A 60 -23.06 1.38 -5.46
N CYS A 61 -22.03 2.03 -4.92
CA CYS A 61 -20.72 2.14 -5.59
C CYS A 61 -20.00 0.78 -5.65
N TYR A 62 -20.26 -0.15 -4.73
CA TYR A 62 -19.75 -1.52 -4.81
C TYR A 62 -20.51 -2.40 -5.82
N GLY A 63 -21.53 -1.86 -6.51
CA GLY A 63 -22.32 -2.58 -7.51
C GLY A 63 -23.78 -2.86 -7.13
N GLY A 64 -24.20 -2.50 -5.90
CA GLY A 64 -25.57 -2.70 -5.40
C GLY A 64 -26.03 -4.17 -5.36
N GLU A 65 -27.19 -4.44 -4.77
CA GLU A 65 -27.76 -5.79 -4.67
C GLU A 65 -28.23 -6.37 -6.02
N GLU A 66 -28.42 -5.52 -7.04
CA GLU A 66 -29.08 -5.90 -8.29
C GLU A 66 -28.18 -6.69 -9.27
N ASN A 67 -26.87 -6.79 -9.03
CA ASN A 67 -25.96 -7.60 -9.85
C ASN A 67 -24.95 -8.33 -8.96
N GLN A 68 -25.28 -9.57 -8.56
CA GLN A 68 -24.45 -10.42 -7.69
C GLN A 68 -23.05 -10.73 -8.25
N VAL A 69 -22.76 -10.40 -9.52
CA VAL A 69 -21.46 -10.69 -10.15
C VAL A 69 -20.63 -9.42 -10.14
N ALA A 70 -19.54 -9.44 -9.37
CA ALA A 70 -18.53 -8.39 -9.41
C ALA A 70 -18.01 -8.20 -10.85
N PRO A 71 -17.84 -6.95 -11.32
CA PRO A 71 -17.39 -6.69 -12.67
C PRO A 71 -16.00 -7.26 -12.89
N ASN A 72 -15.77 -7.90 -14.04
CA ASN A 72 -14.45 -8.40 -14.38
C ASN A 72 -13.57 -7.24 -14.84
N ILE A 73 -12.42 -7.06 -14.18
CA ILE A 73 -11.42 -6.07 -14.53
C ILE A 73 -10.26 -6.80 -15.25
N PRO A 74 -10.09 -6.59 -16.57
CA PRO A 74 -9.05 -7.27 -17.33
C PRO A 74 -7.66 -7.11 -16.69
N GLY A 75 -7.02 -8.24 -16.39
CA GLY A 75 -5.69 -8.26 -15.78
C GLY A 75 -5.64 -8.08 -14.26
N ILE A 76 -6.79 -7.84 -13.58
CA ILE A 76 -6.86 -7.77 -12.12
C ILE A 76 -7.89 -8.80 -11.62
N PRO A 77 -7.49 -10.06 -11.40
CA PRO A 77 -8.38 -11.06 -10.82
C PRO A 77 -8.79 -10.63 -9.41
N ASN A 78 -10.00 -11.02 -8.99
CA ASN A 78 -10.52 -10.80 -7.64
C ASN A 78 -10.50 -9.33 -7.19
N ALA A 79 -10.65 -8.39 -8.14
CA ALA A 79 -10.71 -6.98 -7.85
C ALA A 79 -11.93 -6.63 -6.98
N ILE A 80 -11.70 -5.92 -5.88
CA ILE A 80 -12.77 -5.31 -5.09
C ILE A 80 -12.98 -3.90 -5.63
N THR A 81 -13.95 -3.80 -6.53
CA THR A 81 -14.19 -2.61 -7.35
C THR A 81 -15.12 -1.61 -6.67
N PHE A 82 -14.89 -0.33 -6.96
CA PHE A 82 -15.74 0.78 -6.53
C PHE A 82 -16.03 1.66 -7.75
N GLN A 83 -17.29 1.73 -8.17
CA GLN A 83 -17.69 2.37 -9.42
C GLN A 83 -17.29 3.85 -9.45
N ALA A 84 -16.67 4.29 -10.53
CA ALA A 84 -16.46 5.71 -10.82
C ALA A 84 -17.76 6.25 -11.44
N ILE A 85 -18.57 6.92 -10.62
CA ILE A 85 -19.91 7.39 -11.04
C ILE A 85 -19.80 8.60 -11.98
N ARG A 86 -18.73 9.38 -11.84
CA ARG A 86 -18.46 10.56 -12.66
C ARG A 86 -17.23 10.35 -13.53
N ASP A 87 -17.05 11.24 -14.49
CA ASP A 87 -15.82 11.31 -15.27
C ASP A 87 -14.64 11.43 -14.32
N PRO A 88 -13.79 10.38 -14.22
CA PRO A 88 -12.72 10.38 -13.26
C PRO A 88 -11.72 11.48 -13.64
N SER A 89 -11.11 12.08 -12.61
CA SER A 89 -9.98 12.97 -12.81
C SER A 89 -8.95 12.31 -13.74
N PRO A 90 -8.32 13.06 -14.67
CA PRO A 90 -7.31 12.49 -15.57
C PRO A 90 -6.12 11.86 -14.83
N PHE A 91 -5.94 12.22 -13.56
CA PHE A 91 -4.90 11.69 -12.67
C PHE A 91 -5.33 10.45 -11.88
N ALA A 92 -6.63 10.14 -11.80
CA ALA A 92 -7.12 9.02 -11.01
C ALA A 92 -6.92 7.69 -11.74
N HIS A 93 -6.38 6.68 -11.06
CA HIS A 93 -6.19 5.34 -11.63
C HIS A 93 -7.52 4.58 -11.64
N THR A 94 -8.23 4.68 -12.76
CA THR A 94 -9.45 3.93 -13.04
C THR A 94 -9.19 2.82 -14.04
N HIS A 95 -9.94 1.74 -13.91
CA HIS A 95 -9.85 0.57 -14.77
C HIS A 95 -11.19 0.36 -15.49
N LEU A 96 -11.11 0.09 -16.79
CA LEU A 96 -12.28 -0.25 -17.59
C LEU A 96 -12.63 -1.72 -17.35
N SER A 97 -13.89 -1.98 -17.00
CA SER A 97 -14.43 -3.33 -16.89
C SER A 97 -14.89 -3.89 -18.24
N ASP A 98 -15.24 -5.17 -18.25
CA ASP A 98 -15.88 -5.86 -19.37
C ASP A 98 -17.21 -5.22 -19.84
N ASN A 99 -17.97 -4.61 -18.93
CA ASN A 99 -19.21 -3.89 -19.25
C ASN A 99 -19.00 -2.44 -19.70
N GLY A 100 -17.74 -2.02 -19.90
CA GLY A 100 -17.40 -0.68 -20.40
C GLY A 100 -17.52 0.44 -19.36
N ARG A 101 -17.82 0.12 -18.09
CA ARG A 101 -17.80 1.10 -17.00
C ARG A 101 -16.42 1.20 -16.37
N GLN A 102 -16.13 2.36 -15.79
CA GLN A 102 -14.88 2.63 -15.08
C GLN A 102 -15.02 2.37 -13.58
N TYR A 103 -14.00 1.76 -12.99
CA TYR A 103 -13.96 1.44 -11.56
C TYR A 103 -12.63 1.88 -10.96
N TYR A 104 -12.67 2.33 -9.70
CA TYR A 104 -11.53 2.35 -8.81
C TYR A 104 -11.32 0.95 -8.24
N ILE A 105 -10.06 0.53 -8.12
CA ILE A 105 -9.72 -0.74 -7.49
C ILE A 105 -9.24 -0.42 -6.08
N ILE A 106 -10.14 -0.57 -5.12
CA ILE A 106 -9.87 -0.20 -3.72
C ILE A 106 -9.00 -1.25 -3.05
N ASP A 107 -9.25 -2.52 -3.39
CA ASP A 107 -8.53 -3.65 -2.87
C ASP A 107 -8.56 -4.81 -3.89
N VAL A 108 -7.77 -5.84 -3.63
CA VAL A 108 -7.77 -7.10 -4.38
C VAL A 108 -7.78 -8.22 -3.35
N ALA A 109 -8.69 -9.18 -3.50
CA ALA A 109 -8.69 -10.35 -2.62
C ALA A 109 -7.56 -11.31 -3.01
N ALA A 110 -6.80 -11.77 -2.02
CA ALA A 110 -5.73 -12.73 -2.23
C ALA A 110 -6.23 -14.16 -2.00
N ASP A 111 -5.87 -15.08 -2.89
CA ASP A 111 -6.16 -16.52 -2.69
C ASP A 111 -5.39 -17.07 -1.47
N ASP A 112 -4.17 -16.57 -1.24
CA ASP A 112 -3.37 -16.88 -0.05
C ASP A 112 -2.72 -15.61 0.50
N ILE A 113 -3.30 -15.10 1.59
CA ILE A 113 -2.81 -13.88 2.24
C ILE A 113 -1.45 -14.07 2.92
N SER A 114 -1.05 -15.32 3.23
CA SER A 114 0.23 -15.61 3.88
C SER A 114 1.44 -15.33 3.00
N LEU A 115 1.22 -15.25 1.68
CA LEU A 115 2.24 -14.88 0.69
C LEU A 115 2.40 -13.36 0.54
N ILE A 116 1.54 -12.55 1.15
CA ILE A 116 1.65 -11.10 1.12
C ILE A 116 2.65 -10.64 2.19
N VAL A 117 3.69 -9.92 1.76
CA VAL A 117 4.73 -9.41 2.65
C VAL A 117 4.13 -8.33 3.58
N PRO A 118 4.12 -8.53 4.91
CA PRO A 118 3.52 -7.60 5.86
C PRO A 118 4.40 -6.38 6.04
N LEU A 119 4.18 -5.35 5.24
CA LEU A 119 4.91 -4.09 5.38
C LEU A 119 4.36 -3.33 6.58
N GLY A 120 5.26 -2.85 7.45
CA GLY A 120 4.86 -2.25 8.72
C GLY A 120 3.96 -1.04 8.51
N ARG A 121 2.93 -0.91 9.35
CA ARG A 121 1.98 0.23 9.29
C ARG A 121 2.73 1.55 9.41
N TYR A 122 2.50 2.44 8.44
CA TYR A 122 2.90 3.83 8.55
C TYR A 122 1.79 4.62 9.26
N VAL A 123 2.10 5.21 10.41
CA VAL A 123 1.18 6.08 11.15
C VAL A 123 1.88 7.43 11.36
N PRO A 124 1.56 8.46 10.54
CA PRO A 124 2.23 9.75 10.66
C PRO A 124 1.91 10.38 12.03
N TYR A 125 2.92 10.94 12.70
CA TYR A 125 2.80 11.72 13.94
C TYR A 125 2.05 11.06 15.10
N GLN A 126 1.93 9.73 15.12
CA GLN A 126 1.11 9.00 16.10
C GLN A 126 1.35 9.40 17.56
N ARG A 127 2.61 9.75 17.90
CA ARG A 127 3.02 10.08 19.26
C ARG A 127 2.93 11.56 19.63
N HIS A 128 2.93 12.47 18.64
CA HIS A 128 3.23 13.88 18.90
C HIS A 128 2.11 14.85 18.48
N ALA A 129 1.31 14.52 17.46
CA ALA A 129 0.31 15.45 16.93
C ALA A 129 -0.87 14.74 16.22
N PRO A 130 -1.77 14.08 16.98
CA PRO A 130 -2.87 13.30 16.39
C PRO A 130 -3.79 14.13 15.47
N GLY A 131 -3.99 15.43 15.77
CA GLY A 131 -4.74 16.33 14.89
C GLY A 131 -4.08 16.56 13.53
N ARG A 132 -2.74 16.64 13.49
CA ARG A 132 -1.99 16.74 12.23
C ARG A 132 -2.02 15.41 11.46
N SER A 133 -2.02 14.28 12.16
CA SER A 133 -2.17 12.96 11.54
C SER A 133 -3.45 12.87 10.71
N ALA A 134 -4.59 13.33 11.25
CA ALA A 134 -5.86 13.28 10.53
C ALA A 134 -5.85 14.10 9.23
N ILE A 135 -5.26 15.30 9.26
CA ILE A 135 -5.12 16.17 8.08
C ILE A 135 -4.23 15.51 7.03
N VAL A 136 -3.08 14.97 7.44
CA VAL A 136 -2.16 14.29 6.52
C VAL A 136 -2.78 13.02 5.95
N LEU A 137 -3.48 12.24 6.76
CA LEU A 137 -4.19 11.07 6.26
C LEU A 137 -5.27 11.46 5.26
N GLY A 138 -5.98 12.57 5.47
CA GLY A 138 -6.98 13.10 4.54
C GLY A 138 -6.42 13.55 3.19
N SER A 139 -5.13 13.91 3.10
CA SER A 139 -4.49 14.30 1.84
C SER A 139 -3.79 13.16 1.10
N ILE A 140 -3.73 11.96 1.69
CA ILE A 140 -3.18 10.77 1.05
C ILE A 140 -4.13 10.29 -0.03
N GLU A 141 -3.57 10.01 -1.23
CA GLU A 141 -4.27 9.32 -2.31
C GLU A 141 -4.96 8.05 -1.77
N PRO A 142 -6.30 8.00 -1.79
CA PRO A 142 -7.01 6.89 -1.20
C PRO A 142 -7.00 5.64 -2.08
N VAL A 143 -6.80 5.76 -3.40
CA VAL A 143 -6.77 4.63 -4.33
C VAL A 143 -5.34 4.05 -4.44
N PRO A 144 -5.13 2.77 -4.12
CA PRO A 144 -3.86 2.10 -4.40
C PRO A 144 -3.53 2.10 -5.90
N TYR A 145 -2.27 2.29 -6.24
CA TYR A 145 -1.79 2.19 -7.61
C TYR A 145 -1.47 0.72 -7.94
N TRP A 146 -2.49 -0.03 -8.32
CA TRP A 146 -2.32 -1.41 -8.79
C TRP A 146 -1.53 -1.45 -10.09
N ILE A 147 -0.55 -2.34 -10.14
CA ILE A 147 0.36 -2.46 -11.28
C ILE A 147 -0.17 -3.58 -12.16
N VAL A 148 -0.61 -3.26 -13.37
CA VAL A 148 -1.07 -4.24 -14.34
C VAL A 148 -0.10 -4.27 -15.51
N GLY A 149 0.63 -5.38 -15.66
CA GLY A 149 1.56 -5.63 -16.75
C GLY A 149 0.94 -6.44 -17.88
N GLN A 150 1.79 -6.91 -18.80
CA GLN A 150 1.36 -7.78 -19.92
C GLN A 150 0.77 -9.12 -19.46
N HIS A 151 1.17 -9.60 -18.28
CA HIS A 151 0.77 -10.90 -17.74
C HIS A 151 -0.30 -10.79 -16.64
N GLY A 152 -0.94 -9.62 -16.51
CA GLY A 152 -1.93 -9.35 -15.47
C GLY A 152 -1.35 -8.60 -14.27
N LEU A 153 -1.86 -8.91 -13.08
CA LEU A 153 -1.58 -8.15 -11.87
C LEU A 153 -0.16 -8.41 -11.36
N GLY A 154 0.58 -7.31 -11.24
CA GLY A 154 1.91 -7.24 -10.69
C GLY A 154 3.03 -7.39 -11.72
N VAL A 155 4.23 -7.07 -11.26
CA VAL A 155 5.47 -7.24 -12.03
C VAL A 155 6.56 -7.89 -11.17
N PRO A 156 7.33 -8.85 -11.69
CA PRO A 156 8.44 -9.45 -10.94
C PRO A 156 9.43 -8.40 -10.45
N ILE A 157 9.95 -8.54 -9.23
CA ILE A 157 11.03 -7.67 -8.72
C ILE A 157 12.33 -7.95 -9.45
N SER A 158 12.58 -9.21 -9.82
CA SER A 158 13.67 -9.57 -10.72
C SER A 158 13.38 -9.17 -12.18
N GLY A 159 14.44 -9.12 -13.00
CA GLY A 159 14.33 -8.77 -14.42
C GLY A 159 14.67 -7.32 -14.78
N GLY A 160 14.57 -7.04 -16.08
CA GLY A 160 14.87 -5.73 -16.68
C GLY A 160 13.82 -4.67 -16.40
N GLU A 161 13.93 -3.57 -17.11
CA GLU A 161 12.96 -2.46 -17.06
C GLU A 161 11.57 -2.91 -17.54
N VAL A 162 10.50 -2.44 -16.89
CA VAL A 162 9.13 -2.70 -17.36
C VAL A 162 8.71 -1.62 -18.35
N TYR A 163 8.40 -2.02 -19.59
CA TYR A 163 7.98 -1.08 -20.64
C TYR A 163 6.46 -0.96 -20.78
N ALA A 164 5.75 -2.08 -20.64
CA ALA A 164 4.30 -2.16 -20.84
C ALA A 164 3.56 -2.29 -19.50
N LEU A 165 3.02 -1.16 -19.03
CA LEU A 165 2.20 -1.06 -17.85
C LEU A 165 0.90 -0.34 -18.20
N GLN A 166 -0.21 -0.85 -17.69
CA GLN A 166 -1.43 -0.05 -17.64
C GLN A 166 -1.15 1.22 -16.81
N HIS A 167 -1.55 2.37 -17.34
CA HIS A 167 -1.25 3.68 -16.77
C HIS A 167 0.25 4.05 -16.73
N GLY A 168 1.13 3.31 -17.41
CA GLY A 168 2.58 3.53 -17.35
C GLY A 168 3.02 4.96 -17.68
N GLU A 169 2.37 5.59 -18.66
CA GLU A 169 2.65 6.98 -19.08
C GLU A 169 1.91 8.05 -18.25
N ARG A 170 1.03 7.65 -17.33
CA ARG A 170 0.31 8.62 -16.51
C ARG A 170 1.27 9.30 -15.55
N GLN A 171 1.06 10.60 -15.37
CA GLN A 171 1.84 11.38 -14.42
C GLN A 171 1.49 10.96 -12.98
N PHE A 172 2.54 10.84 -12.18
CA PHE A 172 2.53 10.52 -10.78
C PHE A 172 3.01 11.76 -10.00
N THR A 173 2.08 12.40 -9.31
CA THR A 173 2.29 13.72 -8.70
C THR A 173 2.70 13.67 -7.22
N ASN A 174 2.81 12.48 -6.62
CA ASN A 174 3.13 12.31 -5.20
C ASN A 174 4.56 11.77 -4.98
N GLY A 175 5.28 12.19 -3.94
CA GLY A 175 6.66 11.72 -3.66
C GLY A 175 6.74 10.50 -2.72
N PRO A 176 7.93 10.07 -2.23
CA PRO A 176 8.16 8.67 -1.79
C PRO A 176 8.93 8.30 -0.48
N GLY A 177 8.63 7.09 0.03
CA GLY A 177 9.24 6.40 1.20
C GLY A 177 8.33 5.33 1.87
N GLY A 178 8.89 4.19 2.33
CA GLY A 178 8.16 3.08 3.00
C GLY A 178 9.06 2.26 3.94
N ARG A 179 8.52 1.30 4.72
CA ARG A 179 9.23 0.51 5.77
C ARG A 179 9.09 -1.02 5.60
N TRP A 180 10.18 -1.77 5.81
CA TRP A 180 10.21 -3.25 5.78
C TRP A 180 10.11 -3.87 7.21
N PRO A 181 9.41 -5.01 7.42
CA PRO A 181 9.27 -5.67 8.73
C PRO A 181 10.55 -6.42 9.19
N GLY A 182 10.87 -6.38 10.48
CA GLY A 182 11.92 -7.23 11.09
C GLY A 182 13.37 -6.74 10.93
N TYR A 183 13.59 -5.63 10.23
CA TYR A 183 14.88 -4.92 10.15
C TYR A 183 14.79 -3.56 10.84
N ALA A 184 15.94 -2.94 11.13
CA ALA A 184 15.99 -1.53 11.52
C ALA A 184 15.25 -0.68 10.47
N SER A 185 14.69 0.46 10.89
CA SER A 185 13.91 1.33 9.99
C SER A 185 14.70 1.67 8.73
N TRP A 186 14.40 0.98 7.65
CA TRP A 186 14.97 1.22 6.35
C TRP A 186 13.97 2.07 5.58
N GLN A 187 14.39 3.28 5.21
CA GLN A 187 13.62 4.20 4.40
C GLN A 187 14.47 4.58 3.19
N ALA A 188 13.93 4.35 2.00
CA ALA A 188 14.55 4.80 0.77
C ALA A 188 13.75 5.95 0.17
N GLN A 189 14.40 7.11 0.03
CA GLN A 189 13.85 8.19 -0.78
C GLN A 189 13.91 7.77 -2.26
N ILE A 190 12.76 7.79 -2.93
CA ILE A 190 12.66 7.76 -4.38
C ILE A 190 12.78 9.22 -4.88
N ARG A 191 13.45 9.43 -6.00
CA ARG A 191 13.60 10.78 -6.55
C ARG A 191 13.03 10.76 -7.95
N MET A 192 11.83 11.32 -8.09
CA MET A 192 11.26 11.67 -9.38
C MET A 192 11.96 12.96 -9.83
N ARG A 193 13.22 12.87 -10.26
CA ARG A 193 13.94 14.02 -10.82
C ARG A 193 13.81 13.98 -12.33
N HIS A 194 13.59 15.13 -12.96
CA HIS A 194 13.68 15.20 -14.40
C HIS A 194 15.05 14.69 -14.86
N ASP A 195 15.08 13.64 -15.68
CA ASP A 195 16.33 13.23 -16.32
C ASP A 195 16.42 14.01 -17.62
N GLY A 196 17.40 14.92 -17.73
CA GLY A 196 17.61 15.71 -18.95
C GLY A 196 17.86 14.84 -20.19
N ARG A 197 18.20 13.56 -20.02
CA ARG A 197 18.38 12.59 -21.11
C ARG A 197 17.06 12.02 -21.65
N GLN A 198 15.99 12.05 -20.85
CA GLN A 198 14.67 11.51 -21.21
C GLN A 198 13.56 12.46 -20.75
N PRO A 199 13.34 13.57 -21.49
CA PRO A 199 12.38 14.60 -21.09
C PRO A 199 10.93 14.10 -20.95
N GLY A 200 10.56 13.00 -21.60
CA GLY A 200 9.21 12.42 -21.52
C GLY A 200 8.96 11.46 -20.34
N ASP A 201 9.99 10.96 -19.66
CA ASP A 201 9.83 9.95 -18.59
C ASP A 201 9.84 10.56 -17.18
N SER A 202 9.79 11.88 -17.10
CA SER A 202 9.77 12.58 -15.82
C SER A 202 8.40 12.43 -15.19
N PHE A 203 8.36 11.91 -13.95
CA PHE A 203 7.14 11.74 -13.16
C PHE A 203 6.14 10.73 -13.70
N THR A 204 6.53 9.73 -14.50
CA THR A 204 5.59 8.69 -14.97
C THR A 204 5.36 7.60 -13.90
N PHE A 205 4.20 6.96 -13.92
CA PHE A 205 3.93 5.78 -13.08
C PHE A 205 4.90 4.63 -13.37
N ARG A 206 5.25 4.42 -14.65
CA ARG A 206 6.27 3.44 -15.04
C ARG A 206 7.58 3.68 -14.31
N ARG A 207 8.06 4.93 -14.30
CA ARG A 207 9.30 5.28 -13.63
C ARG A 207 9.22 5.02 -12.13
N LEU A 208 8.10 5.36 -11.50
CA LEU A 208 7.87 5.06 -10.09
C LEU A 208 8.01 3.54 -9.84
N VAL A 209 7.32 2.71 -10.63
CA VAL A 209 7.38 1.25 -10.52
C VAL A 209 8.82 0.73 -10.66
N ASN A 210 9.55 1.18 -11.68
CA ASN A 210 10.95 0.76 -11.88
C ASN A 210 11.86 1.21 -10.73
N GLN A 211 11.66 2.41 -10.18
CA GLN A 211 12.42 2.90 -9.04
C GLN A 211 12.10 2.09 -7.77
N VAL A 212 10.82 1.81 -7.48
CA VAL A 212 10.41 0.94 -6.36
C VAL A 212 11.04 -0.44 -6.49
N ARG A 213 10.96 -1.08 -7.66
CA ARG A 213 11.59 -2.39 -7.93
C ARG A 213 13.09 -2.36 -7.67
N GLY A 214 13.78 -1.34 -8.17
CA GLY A 214 15.22 -1.16 -7.94
C GLY A 214 15.57 -1.00 -6.46
N LYS A 215 14.76 -0.27 -5.69
CA LYS A 215 14.93 -0.10 -4.24
C LYS A 215 14.70 -1.41 -3.48
N VAL A 216 13.66 -2.17 -3.80
CA VAL A 216 13.40 -3.49 -3.19
C VAL A 216 14.54 -4.45 -3.51
N ARG A 217 14.97 -4.55 -4.77
CA ARG A 217 16.11 -5.39 -5.17
C ARG A 217 17.38 -5.03 -4.41
N LYS A 218 17.67 -3.73 -4.29
CA LYS A 218 18.81 -3.25 -3.52
C LYS A 218 18.71 -3.68 -2.05
N PHE A 219 17.53 -3.53 -1.44
CA PHE A 219 17.28 -3.98 -0.07
C PHE A 219 17.59 -5.48 0.10
N ILE A 220 17.05 -6.35 -0.78
CA ILE A 220 17.31 -7.79 -0.75
C ILE A 220 18.82 -8.07 -0.82
N THR A 221 19.53 -7.44 -1.76
CA THR A 221 20.98 -7.64 -1.93
C THR A 221 21.78 -7.20 -0.70
N GLU A 222 21.47 -6.04 -0.12
CA GLU A 222 22.17 -5.50 1.05
C GLU A 222 21.92 -6.32 2.32
N HIS A 223 20.75 -6.96 2.43
CA HIS A 223 20.33 -7.69 3.63
C HIS A 223 20.42 -9.21 3.48
N ALA A 224 20.85 -9.74 2.32
CA ALA A 224 20.94 -11.18 2.04
C ALA A 224 21.80 -11.98 3.04
N ARG A 225 22.73 -11.30 3.72
CA ARG A 225 23.65 -11.90 4.72
C ARG A 225 23.34 -11.46 6.15
N ILE A 226 22.34 -10.61 6.35
CA ILE A 226 21.97 -10.09 7.66
C ILE A 226 21.00 -11.07 8.31
N GLN A 227 21.20 -11.35 9.60
CA GLN A 227 20.29 -12.20 10.35
C GLN A 227 18.98 -11.44 10.60
N SER A 228 17.86 -11.98 10.09
CA SER A 228 16.54 -11.46 10.38
C SER A 228 16.07 -11.94 11.76
N THR A 229 15.39 -11.06 12.50
CA THR A 229 14.68 -11.42 13.73
C THR A 229 13.46 -12.30 13.46
N ASN A 230 12.89 -12.16 12.26
CA ASN A 230 11.80 -13.00 11.79
C ASN A 230 12.30 -13.87 10.63
N LEU A 231 12.56 -15.16 10.91
CA LEU A 231 13.09 -16.09 9.90
C LEU A 231 12.12 -16.33 8.74
N HIS A 232 10.81 -16.18 8.97
CA HIS A 232 9.79 -16.36 7.95
C HIS A 232 9.91 -15.30 6.82
N TRP A 233 10.34 -14.08 7.16
CA TRP A 233 10.60 -12.99 6.19
C TRP A 233 12.09 -12.72 5.97
N ALA A 234 12.95 -13.71 6.26
CA ALA A 234 14.38 -13.55 6.07
C ALA A 234 14.75 -13.55 4.58
N VAL A 235 15.56 -12.58 4.19
CA VAL A 235 16.06 -12.48 2.80
C VAL A 235 17.43 -13.14 2.71
N GLY A 236 17.77 -13.70 1.55
CA GLY A 236 19.05 -14.37 1.33
C GLY A 236 19.01 -15.44 0.25
N ILE A 237 20.17 -16.02 -0.04
CA ILE A 237 20.37 -16.99 -1.14
C ILE A 237 20.24 -18.47 -0.69
N THR A 238 20.06 -18.71 0.61
CA THR A 238 19.90 -20.07 1.13
C THR A 238 18.47 -20.56 0.93
N PRO A 239 18.23 -21.88 0.77
CA PRO A 239 16.88 -22.42 0.63
C PRO A 239 15.92 -21.93 1.74
N GLY A 240 14.69 -21.59 1.33
CA GLY A 240 13.64 -21.07 2.22
C GLY A 240 13.82 -19.61 2.67
N ARG A 241 14.80 -18.88 2.11
CA ARG A 241 14.90 -17.42 2.22
C ARG A 241 14.39 -16.74 0.97
N ILE A 242 13.94 -15.50 1.14
CA ILE A 242 13.33 -14.70 0.09
C ILE A 242 14.43 -14.04 -0.75
N THR A 243 14.36 -14.24 -2.06
CA THR A 243 15.19 -13.55 -3.06
C THR A 243 14.37 -12.53 -3.85
N ALA A 244 15.02 -11.81 -4.76
CA ALA A 244 14.32 -10.91 -5.67
C ALA A 244 13.45 -11.66 -6.70
N ASP A 245 13.79 -12.91 -7.02
CA ASP A 245 13.04 -13.75 -7.96
C ASP A 245 11.74 -14.30 -7.36
N ASP A 246 11.68 -14.40 -6.03
CA ASP A 246 10.48 -14.86 -5.34
C ASP A 246 9.40 -13.78 -5.22
N LEU A 247 9.71 -12.51 -5.54
CA LEU A 247 8.84 -11.38 -5.24
C LEU A 247 8.20 -10.79 -6.50
N THR A 248 6.91 -10.49 -6.38
CA THR A 248 6.11 -9.71 -7.33
C THR A 248 5.64 -8.42 -6.66
N LEU A 249 5.82 -7.27 -7.33
CA LEU A 249 5.26 -5.99 -6.92
C LEU A 249 3.84 -5.86 -7.48
N LEU A 250 2.84 -5.91 -6.61
CA LEU A 250 1.42 -5.88 -6.98
C LEU A 250 0.87 -4.46 -7.09
N ALA A 251 1.21 -3.60 -6.13
CA ALA A 251 0.72 -2.23 -6.07
C ALA A 251 1.71 -1.31 -5.38
N ILE A 252 1.42 -0.01 -5.45
CA ILE A 252 2.08 1.03 -4.67
C ILE A 252 0.99 1.81 -3.95
N VAL A 253 1.15 2.04 -2.66
CA VAL A 253 0.20 2.78 -1.84
C VAL A 253 0.85 4.05 -1.33
N SER A 254 0.22 5.20 -1.54
CA SER A 254 0.64 6.43 -0.86
C SER A 254 0.36 6.31 0.64
N VAL A 255 1.36 6.63 1.47
CA VAL A 255 1.26 6.59 2.94
C VAL A 255 1.51 7.95 3.59
N SER A 256 2.03 8.92 2.86
CA SER A 256 2.00 10.35 3.18
C SER A 256 2.16 11.15 1.91
N GLN A 257 2.04 12.47 1.99
CA GLN A 257 2.58 13.34 0.95
C GLN A 257 4.09 13.09 0.90
N GLY A 258 4.59 12.61 -0.23
CA GLY A 258 6.01 12.31 -0.29
C GLY A 258 6.38 10.92 0.26
N ALA A 259 5.45 10.01 0.53
CA ALA A 259 5.77 8.64 0.93
C ALA A 259 4.93 7.56 0.22
N VAL A 260 5.57 6.47 -0.19
CA VAL A 260 4.93 5.32 -0.85
C VAL A 260 5.40 4.00 -0.27
N MET A 261 4.46 3.10 -0.09
CA MET A 261 4.67 1.74 0.37
C MET A 261 4.43 0.79 -0.81
N PRO A 262 5.41 -0.05 -1.20
CA PRO A 262 5.16 -1.11 -2.16
C PRO A 262 4.15 -2.11 -1.58
N ILE A 263 3.50 -2.92 -2.41
CA ILE A 263 2.73 -4.10 -1.98
C ILE A 263 3.36 -5.29 -2.66
N LEU A 264 3.89 -6.22 -1.88
CA LEU A 264 4.71 -7.32 -2.37
C LEU A 264 4.03 -8.65 -2.08
N LYS A 265 4.11 -9.56 -3.04
CA LYS A 265 3.62 -10.94 -2.94
C LYS A 265 4.75 -11.90 -3.29
N LEU A 266 4.86 -12.98 -2.52
CA LEU A 266 5.71 -14.12 -2.86
C LEU A 266 5.07 -14.95 -3.98
N ARG A 267 5.88 -15.65 -4.79
CA ARG A 267 5.39 -16.64 -5.76
C ARG A 267 4.48 -17.68 -5.08
N ASP A 268 3.48 -18.15 -5.82
CA ASP A 268 2.43 -19.03 -5.29
C ASP A 268 2.95 -20.39 -4.78
N ASP A 269 4.12 -20.81 -5.26
CA ASP A 269 4.81 -22.03 -4.88
C ASP A 269 6.01 -21.78 -3.94
N PHE A 270 6.06 -20.62 -3.29
CA PHE A 270 7.12 -20.31 -2.33
C PHE A 270 6.96 -21.18 -1.08
N VAL A 271 8.01 -21.96 -0.77
CA VAL A 271 8.04 -22.78 0.44
C VAL A 271 8.87 -22.07 1.49
N PHE A 272 8.22 -21.63 2.56
CA PHE A 272 8.92 -21.09 3.72
C PHE A 272 9.84 -22.15 4.33
N SER A 273 11.00 -21.71 4.82
CA SER A 273 11.84 -22.56 5.64
C SER A 273 11.02 -23.01 6.84
N THR A 274 10.61 -24.28 6.85
CA THR A 274 10.03 -24.87 8.04
C THR A 274 11.13 -24.75 9.08
N MET A 275 10.87 -24.01 10.16
CA MET A 275 11.73 -24.11 11.31
C MET A 275 11.67 -25.57 11.69
N SER A 276 12.65 -26.37 11.27
CA SER A 276 12.89 -27.68 11.81
C SER A 276 13.07 -27.37 13.28
N THR A 277 11.99 -27.54 14.04
CA THR A 277 12.03 -27.50 15.48
C THR A 277 13.05 -28.57 15.75
N GLN A 278 14.29 -28.16 16.01
CA GLN A 278 15.27 -29.07 16.55
C GLN A 278 14.56 -29.50 17.82
N SER A 279 13.96 -30.69 17.75
CA SER A 279 13.48 -31.40 18.90
C SER A 279 14.75 -31.48 19.72
N VAL A 280 14.87 -30.56 20.68
CA VAL A 280 15.88 -30.63 21.70
C VAL A 280 15.62 -32.01 22.26
N GLY A 281 16.47 -32.96 21.85
CA GLY A 281 16.37 -34.33 22.30
C GLY A 281 16.42 -34.20 23.80
N VAL A 282 15.25 -34.33 24.44
CA VAL A 282 15.14 -34.45 25.87
C VAL A 282 15.73 -35.83 26.14
N SER A 283 17.06 -35.89 26.16
CA SER A 283 17.80 -36.90 26.86
C SER A 283 17.31 -36.80 28.29
N SER A 284 16.35 -37.65 28.60
CA SER A 284 15.66 -37.72 29.89
C SER A 284 16.70 -37.66 31.01
N PRO A 285 16.80 -36.56 31.77
CA PRO A 285 17.61 -36.57 32.96
C PRO A 285 16.86 -37.41 33.99
N SER A 286 17.48 -38.49 34.45
CA SER A 286 17.03 -39.27 35.60
C SER A 286 16.85 -38.32 36.79
N MET A 287 15.60 -38.09 37.21
CA MET A 287 15.27 -37.25 38.35
C MET A 287 15.84 -37.82 39.66
N SER A 288 16.67 -37.04 40.34
CA SER A 288 16.83 -37.07 41.79
C SER A 288 16.23 -35.79 42.36
N TYR A 289 15.15 -35.93 43.12
CA TYR A 289 14.42 -34.83 43.76
C TYR A 289 15.28 -34.14 44.81
N ASN A 290 15.36 -32.80 44.76
CA ASN A 290 15.53 -31.98 45.95
C ASN A 290 14.72 -30.69 45.81
N ALA A 291 13.85 -30.48 46.78
CA ALA A 291 12.95 -29.35 46.91
C ALA A 291 13.64 -28.18 47.61
N LEU A 292 13.44 -26.95 47.13
CA LEU A 292 12.84 -25.83 47.88
C LEU A 292 12.91 -24.51 47.08
N GLY A 293 11.73 -23.87 46.94
CA GLY A 293 11.45 -22.43 46.98
C GLY A 293 12.28 -21.42 46.18
N SER A 294 11.64 -20.75 45.21
CA SER A 294 11.79 -19.30 45.04
C SER A 294 10.67 -18.71 44.17
N LEU A 295 9.99 -17.68 44.70
CA LEU A 295 8.95 -16.89 44.04
C LEU A 295 9.62 -15.90 43.06
N GLY A 296 9.36 -16.05 41.76
CA GLY A 296 9.86 -15.18 40.69
C GLY A 296 8.75 -14.33 40.07
N SER A 297 8.98 -13.02 40.05
CA SER A 297 8.14 -11.94 39.52
C SER A 297 7.83 -12.02 38.01
N PRO A 298 6.76 -11.34 37.54
CA PRO A 298 6.39 -11.30 36.13
C PRO A 298 7.42 -10.53 35.29
N VAL A 299 7.84 -11.15 34.18
CA VAL A 299 8.73 -10.57 33.18
C VAL A 299 7.93 -9.57 32.33
N SER A 300 8.24 -8.29 32.49
CA SER A 300 7.75 -7.22 31.63
C SER A 300 8.33 -7.37 30.23
N SER A 301 7.46 -7.55 29.23
CA SER A 301 7.84 -7.49 27.81
C SER A 301 8.26 -6.08 27.44
N SER A 302 9.56 -5.87 27.26
CA SER A 302 10.16 -4.62 26.83
C SER A 302 9.80 -4.32 25.38
N SER A 303 8.86 -3.38 25.17
CA SER A 303 8.64 -2.76 23.88
C SER A 303 9.83 -1.84 23.57
N LEU A 304 10.64 -2.19 22.57
CA LEU A 304 11.72 -1.34 22.09
C LEU A 304 11.14 -0.04 21.50
N SER A 305 11.27 1.05 22.26
CA SER A 305 11.09 2.41 21.76
C SER A 305 12.32 2.78 20.93
N ILE A 306 12.14 2.87 19.62
CA ILE A 306 13.14 3.40 18.70
C ILE A 306 12.79 4.87 18.45
N ASP A 307 13.72 5.77 18.77
CA ASP A 307 13.65 7.20 18.44
C ASP A 307 13.82 7.40 16.93
N PHE A 308 12.96 8.22 16.34
CA PHE A 308 12.92 8.48 14.90
C PHE A 308 13.34 9.91 14.59
N PHE A 309 14.14 10.07 13.54
CA PHE A 309 14.59 11.35 13.02
C PHE A 309 13.42 12.14 12.39
N ASP A 310 13.23 13.36 12.90
CA ASP A 310 12.39 14.38 12.28
C ASP A 310 12.96 14.76 10.91
N TYR A 311 12.17 14.61 9.86
CA TYR A 311 12.43 15.29 8.60
C TYR A 311 11.55 16.54 8.59
N ASP A 312 12.14 17.67 8.97
CA ASP A 312 11.51 18.99 8.88
C ASP A 312 11.34 19.34 7.40
N SER A 313 10.16 19.04 6.88
CA SER A 313 9.76 19.34 5.51
C SER A 313 9.28 20.80 5.44
N THR A 314 10.22 21.75 5.54
CA THR A 314 9.98 23.15 5.15
C THR A 314 9.92 23.25 3.62
N TYR A 315 8.87 22.72 3.02
CA TYR A 315 8.47 23.15 1.68
C TYR A 315 7.74 24.50 1.84
N ASN A 316 8.40 25.57 1.39
CA ASN A 316 7.76 26.87 1.21
C ASN A 316 6.60 26.70 0.23
N LEU A 317 5.40 27.00 0.71
CA LEU A 317 4.13 26.94 -0.02
C LEU A 317 3.91 28.18 -0.93
N GLU A 318 4.92 29.02 -1.13
CA GLU A 318 4.78 30.32 -1.79
C GLU A 318 4.97 30.30 -3.33
N ASP A 319 5.40 29.18 -3.93
CA ASP A 319 5.77 29.14 -5.36
C ASP A 319 4.71 28.56 -6.33
N VAL A 320 3.48 28.31 -5.87
CA VAL A 320 2.42 27.70 -6.72
C VAL A 320 1.52 28.74 -7.42
N ASP A 321 1.55 30.02 -7.03
CA ASP A 321 0.63 31.03 -7.59
C ASP A 321 1.09 31.66 -8.93
N HIS A 322 2.27 31.31 -9.47
CA HIS A 322 2.79 31.97 -10.68
C HIS A 322 2.57 31.24 -12.02
N GLN A 323 1.90 30.09 -12.06
CA GLN A 323 1.72 29.34 -13.33
C GLN A 323 0.32 29.36 -13.97
N LEU A 324 -0.68 30.08 -13.43
CA LEU A 324 -2.04 30.08 -13.99
C LEU A 324 -2.50 31.37 -14.69
N ASN A 325 -1.65 32.40 -14.86
CA ASN A 325 -2.06 33.68 -15.48
C ASN A 325 -1.50 33.94 -16.91
N GLY A 326 -1.18 32.88 -17.66
CA GLY A 326 -0.42 32.98 -18.90
C GLY A 326 -1.13 32.61 -20.21
N GLN A 327 -2.46 32.62 -20.32
CA GLN A 327 -3.12 32.43 -21.62
C GLN A 327 -4.42 33.24 -21.76
N SER A 328 -4.29 34.50 -22.20
CA SER A 328 -5.36 35.21 -22.87
C SER A 328 -4.79 36.34 -23.74
N ALA A 329 -4.46 36.03 -24.99
CA ALA A 329 -4.49 36.97 -26.12
C ALA A 329 -4.01 36.26 -27.39
N TYR A 330 -4.94 35.76 -28.22
CA TYR A 330 -4.75 35.78 -29.67
C TYR A 330 -6.11 36.02 -30.33
N SER A 331 -6.34 37.29 -30.65
CA SER A 331 -7.36 37.77 -31.58
C SER A 331 -6.82 37.65 -33.00
N GLY A 332 -7.72 37.41 -33.95
CA GLY A 332 -7.43 36.90 -35.29
C GLY A 332 -6.68 37.84 -36.24
N TYR A 333 -6.29 37.26 -37.38
CA TYR A 333 -6.33 37.87 -38.71
C TYR A 333 -6.44 36.76 -39.77
N TYR A 334 -7.35 37.02 -40.72
CA TYR A 334 -7.74 36.25 -41.94
C TYR A 334 -8.66 35.05 -41.75
#